data_AF-A0A7Y5AHB9-F1
#
_entry.id   AF-A0A7Y5AHB9-F1
#
_cell.length_a   1.000
_cell.length_b   1.000
_cell.length_c   1.000
_cell.angle_alpha   90.00
_cell.angle_beta   90.00
_cell.angle_gamma   90.00
#
_symmetry.space_group_name_H-M   'P 1'
#
loop_
_entity.id
_entity.type
_entity.pdbx_description
1 polymer ?
#
loop_
_entity_poly.entity_id
_entity_poly.type
_entity_poly.pdbx_seq_one_letter_code
_entity_poly.pdbx_strand_id
1 'polypeptide(L)' 'MAAVMVGQFHARDAEGRIYPVHEFQESTLQHDGSTLGAPITTYRLAIGDKVNHLGDNRFELARSGVEITRIP' A
#
# COMPACT_ATOMS: atom_id res chain seq x y z
N MET A 1 0.27 15.61 -9.83
CA MET A 1 0.40 14.60 -8.76
C MET A 1 0.90 13.33 -9.41
N ALA A 2 2.09 12.84 -9.03
CA ALA A 2 2.66 11.62 -9.60
C ALA A 2 2.74 10.56 -8.48
N ALA A 3 1.94 9.51 -8.60
CA ALA A 3 2.07 8.32 -7.78
C ALA A 3 3.09 7.41 -8.47
N VAL A 4 4.23 7.17 -7.83
CA VAL A 4 5.22 6.20 -8.32
C VAL A 4 5.00 4.88 -7.59
N MET A 5 4.86 3.79 -8.35
CA MET A 5 4.91 2.44 -7.76
C MET A 5 6.34 2.18 -7.32
N VAL A 6 6.55 2.04 -6.02
CA VAL A 6 7.89 1.87 -5.40
C VAL A 6 8.19 0.43 -5.03
N GLY A 7 7.16 -0.40 -4.91
CA GLY A 7 7.33 -1.80 -4.57
C GLY A 7 6.08 -2.62 -4.77
N GLN A 8 6.23 -3.94 -4.73
CA GLN A 8 5.13 -4.88 -4.65
C GLN A 8 5.53 -6.00 -3.70
N PHE A 9 4.55 -6.51 -2.95
CA PHE A 9 4.72 -7.64 -2.06
C PHE A 9 3.46 -8.50 -2.07
N HIS A 10 3.59 -9.72 -1.58
CA HIS A 10 2.44 -10.59 -1.39
C HIS A 10 1.99 -10.50 0.07
N ALA A 11 0.69 -10.56 0.29
CA ALA A 11 0.10 -10.69 1.62
C ALA A 11 -0.84 -11.89 1.63
N ARG A 12 -0.99 -12.53 2.77
CA ARG A 12 -1.74 -13.77 2.96
C ARG A 12 -2.84 -13.53 3.99
N ASP A 13 -4.07 -13.91 3.71
CA ASP A 13 -5.12 -13.92 4.73
C ASP A 13 -5.12 -15.21 5.57
N ALA A 14 -5.96 -15.25 6.60
CA ALA A 14 -6.14 -16.43 7.46
C ALA A 14 -6.61 -17.67 6.68
N GLU A 15 -7.35 -17.50 5.59
CA GLU A 15 -7.84 -18.56 4.70
C GLU A 15 -6.75 -19.05 3.72
N GLY A 16 -5.57 -18.42 3.72
CA GLY A 16 -4.44 -18.80 2.87
C GLY A 16 -4.50 -18.23 1.46
N ARG A 17 -5.38 -17.28 1.16
CA ARG A 17 -5.39 -16.60 -0.14
C ARG A 17 -4.28 -15.56 -0.16
N ILE A 18 -3.59 -15.52 -1.30
CA ILE A 18 -2.52 -14.56 -1.54
C ILE A 18 -3.07 -13.34 -2.26
N TYR A 19 -2.85 -12.18 -1.66
CA TYR A 19 -3.20 -10.86 -2.12
C TYR A 19 -1.94 -10.12 -2.53
N PRO A 20 -1.70 -9.90 -3.83
CA PRO A 20 -0.61 -9.03 -4.27
C PRO A 20 -0.93 -7.57 -3.92
N VAL A 21 -0.05 -6.93 -3.16
CA VAL A 21 -0.12 -5.52 -2.75
C VAL A 21 0.97 -4.73 -3.46
N HIS A 22 0.60 -3.61 -4.05
CA HIS A 22 1.47 -2.61 -4.61
C HIS A 22 1.64 -1.45 -3.63
N GLU A 23 2.88 -1.09 -3.38
CA GLU A 23 3.28 0.09 -2.63
C GLU A 23 3.45 1.25 -3.61
N PHE A 24 2.66 2.30 -3.39
CA PHE A 24 2.74 3.54 -4.14
C PHE A 24 3.25 4.63 -3.22
N GLN A 25 4.30 5.32 -3.65
CA GLN A 25 4.76 6.53 -2.99
C GLN A 25 4.28 7.72 -3.80
N GLU A 26 3.35 8.48 -3.24
CA GLU A 26 2.95 9.76 -3.78
C GLU A 26 3.90 10.83 -3.26
N SER A 27 4.85 11.21 -4.12
CA SER A 27 5.66 12.38 -3.88
C SER A 27 4.80 13.61 -4.16
N THR A 28 4.51 14.40 -3.14
CA THR A 28 3.99 15.76 -3.31
C THR A 28 5.12 16.65 -3.81
N LEU A 29 5.57 16.40 -5.04
CA LEU A 29 6.40 17.34 -5.79
C LEU A 29 5.51 18.57 -6.07
N GLN A 30 5.58 19.55 -5.17
CA GLN A 30 5.13 20.90 -5.51
C GLN A 30 6.10 21.46 -6.55
N HIS A 31 5.53 22.18 -7.52
CA HIS A 31 6.18 22.74 -8.72
C HIS A 31 7.42 23.62 -8.43
N ASP A 32 7.74 23.89 -7.16
CA ASP A 32 8.77 24.82 -6.69
C ASP A 32 10.01 24.13 -6.09
N GLY A 33 10.17 22.81 -6.26
CA GLY A 33 11.36 22.08 -5.79
C GLY A 33 11.49 21.92 -4.27
N SER A 34 10.56 22.47 -3.50
CA SER A 34 10.51 22.33 -2.03
C SER A 34 9.54 21.21 -1.62
N THR A 35 10.08 20.11 -1.11
CA THR A 35 9.31 18.98 -0.54
C THR A 35 8.70 19.39 0.81
N LEU A 36 7.49 19.95 0.79
CA LEU A 36 6.83 20.47 1.99
C LEU A 36 6.02 19.41 2.78
N GLY A 37 6.14 18.13 2.43
CA GLY A 37 5.44 17.05 3.13
C GLY A 37 6.17 15.73 3.01
N ALA A 38 6.06 14.90 4.05
CA ALA A 38 6.52 13.52 3.98
C ALA A 38 5.85 12.80 2.80
N PRO A 39 6.59 11.97 2.02
CA PRO A 39 6.01 11.19 0.95
C PRO A 39 4.84 10.36 1.49
N ILE A 40 3.69 10.39 0.80
CA ILE A 40 2.51 9.62 1.22
C ILE A 40 2.68 8.21 0.67
N THR A 41 3.03 7.26 1.54
CA THR A 41 3.04 5.84 1.18
C THR A 41 1.63 5.29 1.27
N THR A 42 1.07 4.90 0.12
CA THR A 42 -0.24 4.26 0.01
C THR A 42 -0.08 2.81 -0.43
N TYR A 43 -0.79 1.90 0.21
CA TYR A 43 -0.83 0.49 -0.15
C TYR A 43 -2.13 0.16 -0.87
N ARG A 44 -2.04 -0.52 -2.02
CA ARG A 44 -3.20 -0.94 -2.81
C ARG A 44 -3.01 -2.36 -3.30
N LEU A 45 -4.07 -3.15 -3.38
CA LEU A 45 -3.99 -4.43 -4.07
C LEU A 45 -3.69 -4.24 -5.56
N ALA A 46 -3.06 -5.23 -6.18
CA ALA A 46 -2.83 -5.24 -7.63
C ALA A 46 -4.13 -5.16 -8.43
N ILE A 47 -5.25 -5.62 -7.86
CA ILE A 47 -6.59 -5.50 -8.43
C ILE A 47 -7.18 -4.08 -8.33
N GLY A 48 -6.45 -3.12 -7.73
CA GLY A 48 -6.83 -1.71 -7.59
C GLY A 48 -7.46 -1.33 -6.26
N ASP A 49 -7.69 -2.30 -5.37
CA ASP A 49 -8.34 -2.08 -4.08
C ASP A 49 -7.44 -1.37 -3.06
N LYS A 50 -8.01 -0.65 -2.08
CA LYS A 50 -7.22 0.01 -1.03
C LYS A 50 -6.93 -0.93 0.13
N VAL A 51 -5.72 -0.84 0.67
CA VAL A 51 -5.27 -1.62 1.81
C VAL A 51 -4.89 -0.69 2.95
N ASN A 52 -5.49 -0.89 4.12
CA ASN A 52 -5.11 -0.23 5.35
C ASN A 52 -3.90 -0.96 5.96
N HIS A 53 -2.86 -0.24 6.35
CA HIS A 53 -1.76 -0.83 7.10
C HIS A 53 -2.11 -0.79 8.59
N LEU A 54 -2.24 -1.97 9.21
CA LEU A 54 -2.55 -2.09 10.65
C LEU A 54 -1.29 -2.02 11.53
N GLY A 55 -0.10 -2.16 10.94
CA GLY A 55 1.19 -2.12 11.63
C GLY A 55 2.01 -3.40 11.41
N ASP A 56 3.34 -3.28 11.47
CA ASP A 56 4.30 -4.34 11.14
C ASP A 56 4.01 -4.96 9.77
N ASN A 57 3.71 -6.26 9.74
CA ASN A 57 3.36 -7.03 8.56
C ASN A 57 1.85 -7.25 8.44
N ARG A 58 1.01 -6.59 9.26
CA ARG A 58 -0.45 -6.74 9.20
C ARG A 58 -1.07 -5.62 8.41
N PHE A 59 -1.98 -6.00 7.54
CA PHE A 59 -2.72 -5.14 6.64
C PHE A 59 -4.18 -5.56 6.66
N GLU A 60 -5.08 -4.68 6.28
CA GLU A 60 -6.51 -4.93 6.21
C GLU A 60 -7.02 -4.44 4.86
N LEU A 61 -7.83 -5.27 4.20
CA LEU A 61 -8.51 -4.87 2.97
C LEU A 61 -9.58 -3.84 3.30
N ALA A 62 -9.42 -2.59 2.88
CA ALA A 62 -10.39 -1.54 3.19
C ALA A 62 -11.79 -1.83 2.62
N ARG A 63 -11.87 -2.57 1.51
CA ARG A 63 -13.17 -2.98 0.92
C ARG A 63 -13.90 -4.09 1.66
N SER A 64 -13.15 -4.98 2.34
CA SER A 64 -13.68 -6.25 2.85
C SER A 64 -13.50 -6.43 4.36
N GLY A 65 -12.66 -5.60 4.99
CA GLY A 65 -12.27 -5.73 6.40
C GLY A 65 -11.46 -6.99 6.68
N VAL A 66 -10.84 -7.61 5.67
CA VAL A 66 -10.07 -8.85 5.83
C VAL A 66 -8.64 -8.51 6.23
N GLU A 67 -8.19 -9.05 7.35
CA GLU A 67 -6.79 -8.98 7.76
C GLU A 67 -5.90 -9.91 6.93
N ILE A 68 -4.85 -9.35 6.36
CA ILE A 68 -3.84 -10.03 5.56
C ILE A 68 -2.45 -9.73 6.16
N THR A 69 -1.59 -10.74 6.18
CA THR A 69 -0.22 -10.62 6.67
C THR A 69 0.75 -10.63 5.50
N ARG A 70 1.57 -9.59 5.36
CA ARG A 70 2.65 -9.52 4.38
C ARG A 70 3.57 -10.71 4.55
N ILE A 71 3.82 -11.39 3.44
CA ILE A 71 4.81 -12.45 3.33
C ILE A 71 6.02 -11.88 2.56
N PRO A 72 7.25 -12.13 3.04
CA PRO A 72 8.47 -11.71 2.37
C PRO A 72 8.70 -12.43 1.04
#